data_AF-A0A354CUG2-F1
#
_entry.id   AF-A0A354CUG2-F1
#
_cell.length_a   1.000
_cell.length_b   1.000
_cell.length_c   1.000
_cell.angle_alpha   90.00
_cell.angle_beta   90.00
_cell.angle_gamma   90.00
#
_symmetry.space_group_name_H-M   'P 1'
#
loop_
_entity.id
_entity.type
_entity.pdbx_description
1 polymer ?
#
loop_
_entity_poly.entity_id
_entity_poly.type
_entity_poly.pdbx_seq_one_letter_code
_entity_poly.pdbx_strand_id
1 'polypeptide(L)'
;MKKKILLIFTIFFFAGMLFLTLFSEQIHNAMLPKVIVSRPKQMAFPYEYIDENGETQTASTQKIALPKTILEGGVYVLYSAEKNGTKRNFVKLADLQTGEERNGYVEIVSGIMFSDRIVIDSSEKLCDGCEVTVE
;
A
#
# COMPACT_ATOMS: atom_id res chain seq x y z
N MET A 1 26.06 49.59 12.97
CA MET A 1 26.21 48.14 12.68
C MET A 1 25.00 47.31 13.13
N LYS A 2 24.49 47.46 14.36
CA LYS A 2 23.33 46.68 14.88
C LYS A 2 22.08 46.69 13.97
N LYS A 3 21.66 47.85 13.45
CA LYS A 3 20.49 47.94 12.54
C LYS A 3 20.67 47.21 11.20
N LYS A 4 21.88 47.20 10.62
CA LYS A 4 22.16 46.49 9.36
C LYS A 4 22.13 44.98 9.55
N ILE A 5 22.69 44.49 10.66
CA ILE A 5 22.65 43.07 11.03
C ILE A 5 21.20 42.64 11.26
N LEU A 6 20.41 43.44 11.97
CA LEU A 6 18.99 43.17 12.20
C LEU A 6 18.21 43.10 10.88
N LEU A 7 18.43 44.05 9.96
CA LEU A 7 17.78 44.05 8.64
C LEU A 7 18.12 42.79 7.82
N ILE A 8 19.41 42.41 7.78
CA ILE A 8 19.86 41.20 7.06
C ILE A 8 19.20 39.96 7.66
N PHE A 9 19.16 39.85 8.98
CA PHE A 9 18.51 38.72 9.66
C PHE A 9 17.02 38.64 9.33
N THR A 10 16.31 39.76 9.34
CA THR A 10 14.88 39.81 8.98
C THR A 10 14.65 39.38 7.53
N ILE A 11 15.46 39.86 6.59
CA ILE A 11 15.37 39.46 5.17
C ILE A 11 15.61 37.94 5.04
N PHE A 12 16.65 37.42 5.68
CA PHE A 12 16.97 36.00 5.62
C PHE A 12 15.88 35.13 6.25
N PHE A 13 15.27 35.60 7.34
CA PHE A 13 14.16 34.93 8.00
C PHE A 13 12.93 34.83 7.07
N PHE A 14 12.53 35.93 6.43
CA PHE A 14 11.41 35.92 5.48
C PHE A 14 11.72 35.13 4.21
N ALA A 15 12.94 35.22 3.69
CA ALA A 15 13.38 34.40 2.57
C ALA A 15 13.35 32.90 2.91
N GLY A 16 13.79 32.54 4.12
CA GLY A 16 13.71 31.16 4.63
C GLY A 16 12.27 30.67 4.77
N MET A 17 11.37 31.48 5.33
CA MET A 17 9.94 31.12 5.40
C MET A 17 9.31 30.96 4.02
N LEU A 18 9.62 31.85 3.08
CA LEU A 18 9.14 31.74 1.70
C LEU A 18 9.65 30.45 1.05
N PHE A 19 10.94 30.15 1.21
CA PHE A 19 11.52 28.90 0.73
C PHE A 19 10.78 27.68 1.32
N LEU A 20 10.66 27.59 2.65
CA LEU A 20 9.96 26.48 3.28
C LEU A 20 8.51 26.35 2.83
N THR A 21 7.84 27.48 2.57
CA THR A 21 6.45 27.48 2.08
C THR A 21 6.36 26.87 0.68
N LEU A 22 7.22 27.32 -0.25
CA LEU A 22 7.24 26.85 -1.64
C LEU A 22 7.68 25.38 -1.77
N PHE A 23 8.58 24.94 -0.90
CA PHE A 23 9.14 23.58 -0.92
C PHE A 23 8.46 22.61 0.04
N SER A 24 7.46 23.06 0.80
CA SER A 24 6.78 22.26 1.83
C SER A 24 6.24 20.93 1.30
N GLU A 25 5.64 20.93 0.11
CA GLU A 25 5.09 19.72 -0.52
C GLU A 25 6.19 18.73 -0.92
N GLN A 26 7.30 19.21 -1.47
CA GLN A 26 8.43 18.37 -1.87
C GLN A 26 9.08 17.73 -0.64
N ILE A 27 9.24 18.50 0.44
CA ILE A 27 9.77 18.00 1.71
C ILE A 27 8.81 16.96 2.31
N HIS A 28 7.50 17.24 2.32
CA HIS A 28 6.49 16.30 2.81
C HIS A 28 6.54 14.98 2.04
N ASN A 29 6.50 15.02 0.71
CA ASN A 29 6.52 13.82 -0.13
C ASN A 29 7.83 13.02 0.01
N ALA A 30 8.97 13.70 0.22
CA ALA A 30 10.25 13.05 0.46
C ALA A 30 10.33 12.33 1.82
N MET A 31 9.51 12.74 2.79
CA MET A 31 9.41 12.12 4.12
C MET A 31 8.37 11.00 4.19
N LEU A 32 7.58 10.77 3.12
CA LEU A 32 6.61 9.70 3.09
C LEU A 32 7.28 8.35 2.77
N PRO A 33 6.83 7.25 3.40
CA PRO A 33 7.24 5.90 3.00
C PRO A 33 6.98 5.66 1.51
N LYS A 34 7.95 5.05 0.84
CA LYS A 34 7.82 4.64 -0.56
C LYS A 34 7.38 3.19 -0.62
N VAL A 35 6.36 2.91 -1.43
CA VAL A 35 5.79 1.58 -1.56
C VAL A 35 5.78 1.12 -3.01
N ILE A 36 6.12 -0.15 -3.20
CA ILE A 36 5.92 -0.84 -4.47
C ILE A 36 4.61 -1.60 -4.37
N VAL A 37 3.74 -1.43 -5.36
CA VAL A 37 2.42 -2.06 -5.37
C VAL A 37 2.20 -2.91 -6.60
N SER A 38 1.49 -4.01 -6.42
CA SER A 38 1.09 -4.91 -7.50
C SER A 38 -0.36 -5.36 -7.31
N ARG A 39 -0.98 -5.89 -8.37
CA ARG A 39 -2.22 -6.65 -8.20
C ARG A 39 -1.91 -8.02 -7.60
N PRO A 40 -2.83 -8.59 -6.80
CA PRO A 40 -2.79 -9.99 -6.39
C PRO A 40 -2.70 -10.92 -7.60
N LYS A 41 -2.07 -12.09 -7.43
CA LYS A 41 -2.05 -13.12 -8.47
C LYS A 41 -3.29 -14.00 -8.36
N GLN A 42 -3.66 -14.63 -9.47
CA GLN A 42 -4.60 -15.74 -9.48
C GLN A 42 -3.84 -17.05 -9.64
N MET A 43 -4.22 -18.05 -8.87
CA MET A 43 -3.67 -19.40 -8.96
C MET A 43 -4.77 -20.44 -8.98
N ALA A 44 -4.45 -21.58 -9.60
CA ALA A 44 -5.33 -22.74 -9.69
C ALA A 44 -5.31 -23.53 -8.37
N PHE A 45 -6.42 -23.48 -7.64
CA PHE A 45 -6.66 -24.32 -6.46
C PHE A 45 -7.62 -25.46 -6.84
N PRO A 46 -7.48 -26.64 -6.24
CA PRO A 46 -8.40 -27.72 -6.48
C PRO A 46 -9.70 -27.42 -5.75
N TYR A 47 -10.80 -27.98 -6.19
CA TYR A 47 -12.00 -28.09 -5.37
C TYR A 47 -12.68 -29.41 -5.68
N GLU A 48 -13.24 -30.01 -4.65
CA GLU A 48 -14.02 -31.24 -4.77
C GLU A 48 -15.48 -30.88 -5.02
N TYR A 49 -16.07 -31.57 -5.97
CA TYR A 49 -17.51 -31.49 -6.24
C TYR A 49 -18.05 -32.90 -6.44
N ILE A 50 -19.31 -33.09 -6.06
CA ILE A 50 -20.03 -34.35 -6.28
C ILE A 50 -20.70 -34.22 -7.64
N ASP A 51 -20.42 -35.16 -8.53
CA ASP A 51 -21.06 -35.21 -9.84
C ASP A 51 -22.50 -35.75 -9.76
N GLU A 52 -23.21 -35.76 -10.90
CA GLU A 52 -24.58 -36.27 -10.98
C GLU A 52 -24.71 -37.77 -10.65
N ASN A 53 -23.59 -38.51 -10.63
CA ASN A 53 -23.53 -39.93 -10.32
C ASN A 53 -23.16 -40.21 -8.85
N GLY A 54 -22.91 -39.16 -8.06
CA GLY A 54 -22.51 -39.29 -6.65
C GLY A 54 -21.02 -39.56 -6.45
N GLU A 55 -20.20 -39.47 -7.49
CA GLU A 55 -18.74 -39.64 -7.40
C GLU A 55 -18.06 -38.30 -7.09
N THR A 56 -17.05 -38.32 -6.23
CA THR A 56 -16.23 -37.14 -5.90
C THR A 56 -15.23 -36.91 -7.02
N GLN A 57 -15.37 -35.78 -7.72
CA GLN A 57 -14.41 -35.34 -8.72
C GLN A 57 -13.63 -34.12 -8.23
N THR A 58 -12.35 -34.07 -8.60
CA THR A 58 -11.48 -32.92 -8.32
C THR A 58 -11.40 -32.04 -9.57
N ALA A 59 -11.95 -30.84 -9.50
CA ALA A 59 -11.72 -29.80 -10.50
C ALA A 59 -10.73 -28.75 -9.98
N SER A 60 -10.38 -27.78 -10.82
CA SER A 60 -9.57 -26.64 -10.40
C SER A 60 -10.25 -25.31 -10.74
N THR A 61 -10.15 -24.36 -9.82
CA THR A 61 -10.68 -23.01 -9.97
C THR A 61 -9.60 -21.96 -9.73
N GLN A 62 -9.68 -20.83 -10.42
CA GLN A 62 -8.78 -19.69 -10.25
C GLN A 62 -9.20 -18.89 -9.03
N LYS A 63 -8.34 -18.82 -8.03
CA LYS A 63 -8.56 -18.05 -6.80
C LYS A 63 -7.47 -17.01 -6.59
N ILE A 64 -7.79 -15.94 -5.86
CA ILE A 64 -6.80 -14.92 -5.49
C ILE A 64 -5.80 -15.57 -4.53
N ALA A 65 -4.51 -15.36 -4.79
CA ALA A 65 -3.46 -15.92 -3.95
C ALA A 65 -2.28 -14.97 -3.80
N LEU A 66 -1.72 -14.95 -2.60
CA LEU A 66 -0.55 -14.16 -2.25
C LEU A 66 0.62 -15.04 -1.80
N PRO A 67 1.86 -14.66 -2.12
CA PRO A 67 3.04 -15.32 -1.55
C PRO A 67 3.01 -15.24 -0.02
N LYS A 68 3.36 -16.35 0.63
CA LYS A 68 3.39 -16.44 2.10
C LYS A 68 4.26 -15.34 2.75
N THR A 69 5.35 -14.96 2.10
CA THR A 69 6.27 -13.91 2.56
C THR A 69 5.59 -12.54 2.74
N ILE A 70 4.53 -12.26 1.98
CA ILE A 70 3.81 -10.98 2.08
C ILE A 70 2.80 -11.01 3.24
N LEU A 71 2.27 -12.19 3.57
CA LEU A 71 1.26 -12.32 4.63
C LEU A 71 1.83 -12.13 6.03
N GLU A 72 3.08 -12.53 6.27
CA GLU A 72 3.73 -12.42 7.59
C GLU A 72 3.86 -10.97 8.08
N GLY A 73 3.98 -10.02 7.14
CA GLY A 73 4.08 -8.58 7.44
C GLY A 73 2.75 -7.83 7.53
N GLY A 74 1.63 -8.51 7.26
CA GLY A 74 0.33 -7.89 7.04
C GLY A 74 0.20 -7.29 5.63
N VAL A 75 -0.96 -7.48 5.00
CA VAL A 75 -1.20 -7.03 3.63
C VAL A 75 -1.86 -5.67 3.64
N TYR A 76 -1.24 -4.72 2.96
CA TYR A 76 -1.76 -3.36 2.83
C TYR A 76 -2.33 -3.14 1.43
N VAL A 77 -3.53 -2.55 1.36
CA VAL A 77 -4.18 -2.14 0.11
C VAL A 77 -4.01 -0.65 -0.07
N LEU A 78 -3.53 -0.26 -1.25
CA LEU A 78 -3.40 1.13 -1.66
C LEU A 78 -4.76 1.69 -2.06
N TYR A 79 -5.11 2.85 -1.52
CA TYR A 79 -6.24 3.65 -1.98
C TYR A 79 -5.83 5.11 -2.13
N SER A 80 -6.54 5.85 -2.97
CA SER A 80 -6.34 7.29 -3.11
C SER A 80 -7.50 8.04 -2.47
N ALA A 81 -7.18 9.07 -1.68
CA ALA A 81 -8.17 9.95 -1.08
C ALA A 81 -7.73 11.41 -1.21
N GLU A 82 -8.67 12.33 -1.11
CA GLU A 82 -8.38 13.76 -1.08
C GLU A 82 -8.03 14.20 0.34
N LYS A 83 -6.93 14.94 0.49
CA LYS A 83 -6.50 15.55 1.75
C LYS A 83 -5.96 16.94 1.44
N ASN A 84 -6.56 17.96 2.06
CA ASN A 84 -6.24 19.37 1.83
C ASN A 84 -6.34 19.80 0.36
N GLY A 85 -7.39 19.36 -0.36
CA GLY A 85 -7.61 19.72 -1.77
C GLY A 85 -6.68 19.02 -2.76
N THR A 86 -5.84 18.09 -2.30
CA THR A 86 -4.91 17.33 -3.15
C THR A 86 -5.19 15.84 -3.04
N LYS A 87 -5.18 15.13 -4.18
CA LYS A 87 -5.30 13.67 -4.21
C LYS A 87 -4.00 13.04 -3.74
N ARG A 88 -4.06 12.22 -2.70
CA ARG A 88 -2.91 11.54 -2.09
C ARG A 88 -3.17 10.04 -1.98
N ASN A 89 -2.09 9.28 -1.81
CA ASN A 89 -2.17 7.84 -1.66
C ASN A 89 -1.99 7.44 -0.21
N PHE A 90 -2.77 6.46 0.20
CA PHE A 90 -2.79 5.92 1.54
C PHE A 90 -2.84 4.40 1.47
N VAL A 91 -2.44 3.76 2.55
CA VAL A 91 -2.54 2.32 2.70
C VAL A 91 -3.55 1.97 3.78
N LYS A 92 -4.29 0.89 3.55
CA LYS A 92 -5.19 0.28 4.53
C LYS A 92 -4.75 -1.14 4.83
N LEU A 93 -4.64 -1.51 6.10
CA LEU A 93 -4.41 -2.91 6.47
C LEU A 93 -5.64 -3.73 6.10
N ALA A 94 -5.45 -4.76 5.27
CA ALA A 94 -6.52 -5.65 4.87
C ALA A 94 -6.78 -6.70 5.97
N ASP A 95 -8.05 -6.85 6.33
CA ASP A 95 -8.50 -7.95 7.17
C ASP A 95 -8.75 -9.16 6.28
N LEU A 96 -7.77 -10.06 6.24
CA LEU A 96 -7.76 -11.18 5.30
C LEU A 96 -8.30 -12.46 5.93
N GLN A 97 -9.18 -13.13 5.21
CA GLN A 97 -9.48 -14.53 5.46
C GLN A 97 -8.67 -15.39 4.49
N THR A 98 -7.82 -16.25 5.03
CA THR A 98 -6.94 -17.13 4.26
C THR A 98 -7.55 -18.53 4.13
N GLY A 99 -7.26 -19.18 3.01
CA GLY A 99 -7.68 -20.54 2.70
C GLY A 99 -6.48 -21.48 2.62
N GLU A 100 -6.47 -22.35 1.62
CA GLU A 100 -5.40 -23.33 1.45
C GLU A 100 -4.06 -22.71 1.05
N GLU A 101 -2.97 -23.29 1.54
CA GLU A 101 -1.62 -23.00 1.09
C GLU A 101 -1.18 -24.02 0.04
N ARG A 102 -0.64 -23.53 -1.08
CA ARG A 102 -0.13 -24.36 -2.18
C ARG A 102 1.05 -23.68 -2.86
N ASN A 103 2.14 -24.43 -3.06
CA ASN A 103 3.32 -23.98 -3.80
C ASN A 103 3.90 -22.63 -3.30
N GLY A 104 3.85 -22.37 -1.98
CA GLY A 104 4.31 -21.11 -1.37
C GLY A 104 3.36 -19.92 -1.51
N TYR A 105 2.16 -20.15 -2.05
CA TYR A 105 1.08 -19.18 -2.14
C TYR A 105 -0.07 -19.60 -1.23
N VAL A 106 -0.73 -18.62 -0.64
CA VAL A 106 -1.89 -18.82 0.23
C VAL A 106 -3.10 -18.22 -0.47
N GLU A 107 -4.17 -19.00 -0.55
CA GLU A 107 -5.47 -18.56 -1.04
C GLU A 107 -6.01 -17.43 -0.14
N ILE A 108 -6.54 -16.39 -0.76
CA ILE A 108 -7.27 -15.33 -0.07
C ILE A 108 -8.76 -15.48 -0.39
N VAL A 109 -9.53 -15.87 0.62
CA VAL A 109 -10.98 -16.12 0.54
C VAL A 109 -11.74 -14.79 0.57
N SER A 110 -11.33 -13.85 1.42
CA SER A 110 -11.93 -12.52 1.53
C SER A 110 -10.94 -11.48 2.08
N GLY A 111 -11.31 -10.20 1.96
CA GLY A 111 -10.53 -9.06 2.47
C GLY A 111 -9.90 -8.18 1.39
N ILE A 112 -9.66 -8.74 0.20
CA ILE A 112 -9.16 -8.02 -0.98
C ILE A 112 -9.80 -8.53 -2.26
N MET A 113 -9.82 -7.68 -3.28
CA MET A 113 -10.26 -8.00 -4.63
C MET A 113 -9.07 -8.11 -5.59
N PHE A 114 -9.26 -8.83 -6.70
CA PHE A 114 -8.22 -8.96 -7.74
C PHE A 114 -7.83 -7.61 -8.37
N SER A 115 -8.75 -6.64 -8.39
CA SER A 115 -8.52 -5.28 -8.87
C SER A 115 -7.67 -4.44 -7.93
N ASP A 116 -7.53 -4.85 -6.67
CA ASP A 116 -6.85 -4.05 -5.65
C ASP A 116 -5.35 -3.97 -5.93
N ARG A 117 -4.76 -2.85 -5.54
CA ARG A 117 -3.31 -2.67 -5.56
C ARG A 117 -2.81 -2.94 -4.15
N ILE A 118 -2.12 -4.06 -3.96
CA ILE A 118 -1.52 -4.42 -2.68
C ILE A 118 -0.06 -3.98 -2.64
N VAL A 119 0.41 -3.62 -1.44
CA VAL A 119 1.83 -3.35 -1.20
C VAL A 119 2.59 -4.67 -1.19
N ILE A 120 3.63 -4.76 -2.01
CA ILE A 120 4.51 -5.93 -2.07
C ILE A 120 5.89 -5.65 -1.45
N ASP A 121 6.27 -4.38 -1.36
CA ASP A 121 7.50 -3.92 -0.74
C ASP A 121 7.34 -2.48 -0.24
N SER A 122 8.11 -2.11 0.78
CA SER A 122 8.06 -0.79 1.41
C SER A 122 9.43 -0.38 1.95
N SER A 123 9.79 0.89 1.77
CA SER A 123 11.05 1.44 2.30
C SER A 123 11.08 1.47 3.83
N GLU A 124 9.91 1.55 4.47
CA GLU A 124 9.75 1.65 5.93
C GLU A 124 8.57 0.84 6.42
N LYS A 125 8.45 0.65 7.74
CA LYS A 125 7.31 -0.03 8.36
C LYS A 125 6.03 0.80 8.17
N LEU A 126 4.97 0.15 7.68
CA LEU A 126 3.69 0.80 7.42
C LEU A 126 2.74 0.69 8.62
N CYS A 127 1.77 1.60 8.64
CA CYS A 127 0.66 1.65 9.59
C CYS A 127 -0.66 1.85 8.83
N ASP A 128 -1.77 1.43 9.45
CA ASP A 128 -3.09 1.57 8.84
C ASP A 128 -3.47 3.06 8.67
N GLY A 129 -3.97 3.41 7.49
CA GLY A 129 -4.33 4.78 7.11
C GLY A 129 -3.13 5.70 6.80
N CYS A 130 -1.91 5.18 6.81
CA CYS A 130 -0.72 6.00 6.61
C CYS A 130 -0.56 6.43 5.15
N GLU A 131 -0.10 7.67 4.99
CA GLU A 131 0.13 8.29 3.69
C GLU A 131 1.43 7.76 3.10
N VAL A 132 1.42 7.45 1.80
CA VAL A 132 2.56 6.83 1.12
C VAL A 132 2.77 7.44 -0.26
N THR A 133 3.99 7.30 -0.76
CA THR A 133 4.31 7.56 -2.17
C THR A 133 4.47 6.23 -2.90
N VAL A 134 3.90 6.12 -4.09
CA VAL A 134 4.06 4.92 -4.92
C VAL A 134 5.28 5.12 -5.81
N GLU A 135 6.16 4.12 -5.83
CA GLU A 135 7.32 4.04 -6.74
C GLU A 135 6.96 3.39 -8.08
#